data_AF-F2L3X2-F1
#
_entry.id   AF-F2L3X2-F1
#
_cell.length_a   1.000
_cell.length_b   1.000
_cell.length_c   1.000
_cell.angle_alpha   90.00
_cell.angle_beta   90.00
_cell.angle_gamma   90.00
#
_symmetry.space_group_name_H-M   'P 1'
#
loop_
_entity.id
_entity.type
_entity.pdbx_description
1 polymer ?
#
loop_
_entity_poly.entity_id
_entity_poly.type
_entity_poly.pdbx_seq_one_letter_code
_entity_poly.pdbx_strand_id
1 'polypeptide(L)'
;MDVLELRPVDRREMEEVLAALREFGAMPVDVVLIFADRDSARELAGADVETARAIEREGHYALVVVRPDKLSLWRELAAISALNDVDAASIWARPEHVGGELAELLSIALYRRVVDLYIARRDVQLLAGSFNPQDIPVEADDVKRSLVYTLALDATVSIAVAGFRSLAEELYLRAKRVPIYDLYSRFRNFVINNFKFEYIYNYLSLI
;
A
#
# COMPACT_ATOMS: atom_id res chain seq x y z
N MET A 1 -21.36 -2.57 10.78
CA MET A 1 -20.00 -2.97 11.20
C MET A 1 -20.14 -3.68 12.52
N ASP A 2 -19.93 -4.99 12.50
CA ASP A 2 -19.95 -5.83 13.69
C ASP A 2 -18.55 -5.89 14.30
N VAL A 3 -18.48 -6.02 15.62
CA VAL A 3 -17.23 -6.09 16.38
C VAL A 3 -17.18 -7.40 17.16
N LEU A 4 -16.09 -8.14 17.02
CA LEU A 4 -15.80 -9.38 17.72
C LEU A 4 -14.51 -9.22 18.54
N GLU A 5 -14.56 -9.61 19.80
CA GLU A 5 -13.43 -9.54 20.73
C GLU A 5 -12.99 -10.98 21.08
N LEU A 6 -11.86 -11.42 20.54
CA LEU A 6 -11.23 -12.70 20.87
C LEU A 6 -10.22 -12.58 22.02
N ARG A 7 -9.91 -11.34 22.41
CA ARG A 7 -9.14 -10.99 23.60
C ARG A 7 -9.79 -9.81 24.31
N PRO A 8 -9.45 -9.56 25.59
CA PRO A 8 -9.83 -8.30 26.23
C PRO A 8 -9.30 -7.10 25.44
N VAL A 9 -10.18 -6.13 25.18
CA VAL A 9 -9.87 -4.87 24.50
C VAL A 9 -10.18 -3.73 25.46
N ASP A 10 -9.22 -2.83 25.65
CA ASP A 10 -9.50 -1.65 26.45
C ASP A 10 -10.32 -0.61 25.66
N ARG A 11 -11.07 0.23 26.38
CA ARG A 11 -11.96 1.20 25.75
C ARG A 11 -11.23 2.19 24.85
N ARG A 12 -10.00 2.56 25.20
CA ARG A 12 -9.22 3.54 24.45
C ARG A 12 -8.76 2.95 23.13
N GLU A 13 -8.27 1.72 23.13
CA GLU A 13 -7.90 0.96 21.94
C GLU A 13 -9.09 0.85 20.99
N MET A 14 -10.26 0.45 21.51
CA MET A 14 -11.50 0.38 20.73
C MET A 14 -11.85 1.76 20.11
N GLU A 15 -11.79 2.83 20.91
CA GLU A 15 -12.06 4.19 20.44
C GLU A 15 -11.07 4.66 19.36
N GLU A 16 -9.78 4.34 19.50
CA GLU A 16 -8.73 4.65 18.52
C GLU A 16 -8.97 3.94 17.19
N VAL A 17 -9.30 2.63 17.21
CA VAL A 17 -9.59 1.86 16.00
C VAL A 17 -10.86 2.35 15.31
N LEU A 18 -11.95 2.53 16.07
CA LEU A 18 -13.22 3.03 15.53
C LEU A 18 -13.10 4.47 14.99
N ALA A 19 -12.29 5.32 15.62
CA ALA A 19 -11.98 6.65 15.10
C ALA A 19 -11.24 6.54 13.76
N ALA A 20 -10.20 5.70 13.66
CA ALA A 20 -9.46 5.49 12.42
C ALA A 20 -10.37 4.98 11.28
N LEU A 21 -11.28 4.04 11.56
CA LEU A 21 -12.28 3.55 10.59
C LEU A 21 -13.23 4.65 10.12
N ARG A 22 -13.76 5.46 11.05
CA ARG A 22 -14.66 6.58 10.71
C ARG A 22 -13.96 7.66 9.88
N GLU A 23 -12.71 7.98 10.21
CA GLU A 23 -11.91 8.96 9.48
C GLU A 23 -11.54 8.47 8.07
N PHE A 24 -11.33 7.16 7.88
CA PHE A 24 -11.14 6.57 6.55
C PHE A 24 -12.40 6.75 5.67
N GLY A 25 -13.57 6.68 6.30
CA GLY A 25 -14.86 6.93 5.65
C GLY A 25 -15.55 5.66 5.16
N ALA A 26 -16.48 5.84 4.22
CA ALA A 26 -17.31 4.75 3.73
C ALA A 26 -16.49 3.66 3.01
N MET A 27 -16.81 2.41 3.31
CA MET A 27 -16.27 1.23 2.65
C MET A 27 -17.24 0.74 1.56
N PRO A 28 -16.74 0.19 0.45
CA PRO A 28 -17.60 -0.34 -0.61
C PRO A 28 -18.32 -1.63 -0.22
N VAL A 29 -17.91 -2.26 0.88
CA VAL A 29 -18.39 -3.55 1.39
C VAL A 29 -18.44 -3.51 2.92
N ASP A 30 -19.27 -4.37 3.51
CA ASP A 30 -19.29 -4.55 4.96
C ASP A 30 -18.00 -5.21 5.44
N VAL A 31 -17.41 -4.63 6.49
CA VAL A 31 -16.20 -5.14 7.14
C VAL A 31 -16.53 -5.47 8.59
N VAL A 32 -16.20 -6.69 9.02
CA VAL A 32 -16.29 -7.12 10.42
C VAL A 32 -14.98 -6.79 11.12
N LEU A 33 -15.03 -6.15 12.28
CA LEU A 33 -13.85 -5.85 13.08
C LEU A 33 -13.59 -6.97 14.09
N ILE A 34 -12.39 -7.54 14.10
CA ILE A 34 -12.02 -8.63 15.01
C ILE A 34 -10.79 -8.22 15.81
N PHE A 35 -10.92 -8.04 17.11
CA PHE A 35 -9.76 -7.86 17.98
C PHE A 35 -9.22 -9.21 18.42
N ALA A 36 -7.94 -9.46 18.18
CA ALA A 36 -7.28 -10.72 18.45
C ALA A 36 -5.90 -10.49 19.09
N ASP A 37 -5.40 -11.46 19.84
CA ASP A 37 -3.97 -11.52 20.14
C ASP A 37 -3.17 -12.00 18.91
N ARG A 38 -1.84 -12.02 19.00
CA ARG A 38 -0.97 -12.42 17.87
C ARG A 38 -1.20 -13.85 17.42
N ASP A 39 -1.42 -14.77 18.36
CA ASP A 39 -1.57 -16.19 18.05
C ASP A 39 -2.91 -16.46 17.34
N SER A 40 -3.99 -15.90 17.87
CA SER A 40 -5.33 -15.95 17.26
C SER A 40 -5.37 -15.25 15.91
N ALA A 41 -4.71 -14.09 15.78
CA ALA A 41 -4.62 -13.38 14.50
C ALA A 41 -3.86 -14.18 13.45
N ARG A 42 -2.77 -14.85 13.85
CA ARG A 42 -2.01 -15.73 12.97
C ARG A 42 -2.84 -16.93 12.51
N GLU A 43 -3.62 -17.55 13.39
CA GLU A 43 -4.52 -18.65 13.04
C GLU A 43 -5.58 -18.21 12.02
N LEU A 44 -6.19 -17.04 12.23
CA LEU A 44 -7.22 -16.51 11.33
C LEU A 44 -6.66 -16.11 9.95
N ALA A 45 -5.50 -15.44 9.93
CA ALA A 45 -4.91 -14.89 8.71
C ALA A 45 -4.00 -15.89 7.97
N GLY A 46 -3.58 -16.98 8.61
CA GLY A 46 -2.61 -17.93 8.08
C GLY A 46 -1.17 -17.38 7.97
N ALA A 47 -0.89 -16.22 8.57
CA ALA A 47 0.40 -15.54 8.54
C ALA A 47 0.57 -14.65 9.78
N ASP A 48 1.81 -14.29 10.11
CA ASP A 48 2.07 -13.41 11.25
C ASP A 48 1.44 -12.02 11.02
N VAL A 49 0.69 -11.54 12.02
CA VAL A 49 0.04 -10.22 12.00
C VAL A 49 0.61 -9.36 13.11
N GLU A 50 1.28 -8.26 12.74
CA GLU A 50 1.88 -7.36 13.73
C GLU A 50 0.91 -6.32 14.28
N THR A 51 0.04 -5.78 13.41
CA THR A 51 -0.83 -4.62 13.71
C THR A 51 -2.26 -4.90 13.33
N ALA A 52 -2.55 -4.94 12.03
CA ALA A 52 -3.85 -5.30 11.50
C ALA A 52 -3.71 -6.06 10.18
N ARG A 53 -4.73 -6.84 9.81
CA ARG A 53 -4.78 -7.59 8.56
C ARG A 53 -6.22 -7.76 8.11
N ALA A 54 -6.51 -7.41 6.86
CA ALA A 54 -7.75 -7.79 6.21
C ALA A 54 -7.68 -9.25 5.77
N ILE A 55 -8.74 -10.00 6.04
CA ILE A 55 -8.99 -11.34 5.52
C ILE A 55 -10.27 -11.32 4.70
N GLU A 56 -10.27 -12.04 3.59
CA GLU A 56 -11.44 -12.23 2.75
C GLU A 56 -11.85 -13.70 2.81
N ARG A 57 -13.14 -13.95 3.01
CA ARG A 57 -13.75 -15.29 2.94
C ARG A 57 -15.14 -15.18 2.32
N GLU A 58 -15.35 -15.91 1.23
CA GLU A 58 -16.65 -16.05 0.57
C GLU A 58 -17.30 -14.69 0.19
N GLY A 59 -16.48 -13.70 -0.18
CA GLY A 59 -16.91 -12.35 -0.53
C GLY A 59 -17.11 -11.41 0.67
N HIS A 60 -16.84 -11.87 1.89
CA HIS A 60 -16.91 -11.08 3.11
C HIS A 60 -15.53 -10.72 3.62
N TYR A 61 -15.39 -9.49 4.13
CA TYR A 61 -14.13 -8.99 4.67
C TYR A 61 -14.19 -8.88 6.20
N ALA A 62 -13.12 -9.33 6.86
CA ALA A 62 -12.88 -9.03 8.25
C ALA A 62 -11.52 -8.33 8.42
N LEU A 63 -11.48 -7.32 9.28
CA LEU A 63 -10.28 -6.63 9.69
C LEU A 63 -9.85 -7.15 11.06
N VAL A 64 -8.83 -8.00 11.06
CA VAL A 64 -8.23 -8.54 12.28
C VAL A 64 -7.25 -7.51 12.84
N VAL A 65 -7.43 -7.10 14.09
CA VAL A 65 -6.64 -6.07 14.77
C VAL A 65 -5.94 -6.67 15.97
N VAL A 66 -4.61 -6.64 15.94
CA VAL A 66 -3.72 -7.03 17.04
C VAL A 66 -3.39 -5.84 17.93
N ARG A 67 -3.14 -4.66 17.32
CA ARG A 67 -2.87 -3.39 18.01
C ARG A 67 -3.33 -2.21 17.16
N PRO A 68 -3.73 -1.07 17.77
CA PRO A 68 -4.13 0.11 17.03
C PRO A 68 -2.92 0.71 16.31
N ASP A 69 -3.02 0.84 14.99
CA ASP A 69 -2.08 1.59 14.16
C ASP A 69 -2.84 2.18 12.98
N LYS A 70 -3.03 3.50 12.97
CA LYS A 70 -3.88 4.17 11.98
C LYS A 70 -3.44 3.88 10.55
N LEU A 71 -2.14 3.92 10.27
CA LEU A 71 -1.62 3.69 8.92
C LEU A 71 -1.82 2.24 8.48
N SER A 72 -1.52 1.26 9.34
CA SER A 72 -1.75 -0.15 9.03
C SER A 72 -3.23 -0.44 8.79
N LEU A 73 -4.13 0.07 9.67
CA LEU A 73 -5.57 -0.06 9.50
C LEU A 73 -6.02 0.53 8.15
N TRP A 74 -5.56 1.74 7.83
CA TRP A 74 -5.91 2.41 6.59
C TRP A 74 -5.36 1.70 5.35
N ARG A 75 -4.19 1.05 5.43
CA ARG A 75 -3.65 0.23 4.35
C ARG A 75 -4.52 -0.99 4.07
N GLU A 76 -4.99 -1.67 5.11
CA GLU A 76 -5.89 -2.82 4.95
C GLU A 76 -7.27 -2.38 4.39
N LEU A 77 -7.82 -1.26 4.86
CA LEU A 77 -9.07 -0.71 4.31
C LEU A 77 -8.92 -0.19 2.87
N ALA A 78 -7.79 0.44 2.55
CA ALA A 78 -7.47 0.87 1.19
C ALA A 78 -7.23 -0.32 0.26
N ALA A 79 -6.63 -1.41 0.74
CA ALA A 79 -6.51 -2.67 0.03
C ALA A 79 -7.88 -3.24 -0.35
N ILE A 80 -8.81 -3.35 0.62
CA ILE A 80 -10.20 -3.78 0.36
C ILE A 80 -10.85 -2.86 -0.70
N SER A 81 -10.69 -1.55 -0.55
CA SER A 81 -11.27 -0.58 -1.50
C SER A 81 -10.70 -0.76 -2.91
N ALA A 82 -9.38 -0.92 -3.05
CA ALA A 82 -8.71 -1.08 -4.33
C ALA A 82 -9.03 -2.41 -5.02
N LEU A 83 -9.28 -3.48 -4.25
CA LEU A 83 -9.68 -4.79 -4.77
C LEU A 83 -11.12 -4.79 -5.30
N ASN A 84 -11.98 -3.92 -4.74
CA ASN A 84 -13.39 -3.79 -5.13
C ASN A 84 -13.63 -2.65 -6.15
N ASP A 85 -12.56 -2.02 -6.65
CA ASP A 85 -12.62 -0.94 -7.64
C ASP A 85 -11.99 -1.41 -8.97
N VAL A 86 -12.82 -1.51 -10.00
CA VAL A 86 -12.41 -2.00 -11.34
C VAL A 86 -11.37 -1.06 -11.99
N ASP A 87 -11.51 0.25 -11.82
CA ASP A 87 -10.58 1.22 -12.36
C ASP A 87 -9.22 1.12 -11.66
N ALA A 88 -9.22 0.90 -10.34
CA ALA A 88 -8.01 0.66 -9.58
C ALA A 88 -7.33 -0.65 -9.97
N ALA A 89 -8.09 -1.75 -10.14
CA ALA A 89 -7.58 -3.03 -10.60
C ALA A 89 -6.84 -2.89 -11.94
N SER A 90 -7.36 -2.07 -12.86
CA SER A 90 -6.72 -1.81 -14.17
C SER A 90 -5.33 -1.16 -14.10
N ILE A 91 -4.95 -0.59 -12.95
CA ILE A 91 -3.64 0.06 -12.75
C ILE A 91 -2.56 -0.98 -12.48
N TRP A 92 -2.83 -1.98 -11.65
CA TRP A 92 -1.80 -2.89 -11.13
C TRP A 92 -1.95 -4.32 -11.61
N ALA A 93 -3.15 -4.73 -12.05
CA ALA A 93 -3.39 -6.07 -12.52
C ALA A 93 -2.51 -6.39 -13.73
N ARG A 94 -1.78 -7.49 -13.62
CA ARG A 94 -0.93 -8.02 -14.69
C ARG A 94 -1.81 -8.67 -15.78
N PRO A 95 -1.66 -8.30 -17.06
CA PRO A 95 -2.31 -9.02 -18.16
C PRO A 95 -1.83 -10.47 -18.24
N GLU A 96 -2.74 -11.42 -18.56
CA GLU A 96 -2.43 -12.86 -18.57
C GLU A 96 -1.28 -13.26 -19.50
N HIS A 97 -1.11 -12.54 -20.61
CA HIS A 97 -0.05 -12.81 -21.59
C HIS A 97 1.34 -12.36 -21.14
N VAL A 98 1.44 -11.55 -20.07
CA VAL A 98 2.70 -11.06 -19.52
C VAL A 98 3.09 -11.97 -18.35
N GLY A 99 4.06 -12.84 -18.57
CA GLY A 99 4.60 -13.74 -17.55
C GLY A 99 5.95 -13.30 -17.00
N GLY A 100 6.40 -13.98 -15.94
CA GLY A 100 7.74 -13.84 -15.37
C GLY A 100 7.79 -13.04 -14.07
N GLU A 101 8.88 -13.23 -13.33
CA GLU A 101 9.07 -12.70 -11.98
C GLU A 101 9.01 -11.16 -11.95
N LEU A 102 9.65 -10.47 -12.89
CA LEU A 102 9.63 -9.00 -12.94
C LEU A 102 8.21 -8.44 -13.08
N ALA A 103 7.34 -9.11 -13.84
CA ALA A 103 5.95 -8.73 -14.01
C ALA A 103 5.15 -8.90 -12.70
N GLU A 104 5.43 -9.96 -11.94
CA GLU A 104 4.80 -10.20 -10.63
C GLU A 104 5.25 -9.15 -9.61
N LEU A 105 6.55 -8.88 -9.57
CA LEU A 105 7.13 -7.83 -8.72
C LEU A 105 6.53 -6.46 -9.03
N LEU A 106 6.37 -6.12 -10.31
CA LEU A 106 5.77 -4.85 -10.73
C LEU A 106 4.29 -4.75 -10.34
N SER A 107 3.53 -5.84 -10.54
CA SER A 107 2.12 -5.91 -10.15
C SER A 107 1.95 -5.64 -8.64
N ILE A 108 2.77 -6.29 -7.81
CA ILE A 108 2.76 -6.10 -6.35
C ILE A 108 3.19 -4.67 -5.98
N ALA A 109 4.23 -4.13 -6.62
CA ALA A 109 4.70 -2.78 -6.37
C ALA A 109 3.62 -1.74 -6.69
N LEU A 110 2.94 -1.88 -7.83
CA LEU A 110 1.85 -0.99 -8.21
C LEU A 110 0.62 -1.15 -7.32
N TYR A 111 0.28 -2.37 -6.92
CA TYR A 111 -0.80 -2.60 -5.96
C TYR A 111 -0.55 -1.82 -4.65
N ARG A 112 0.67 -1.90 -4.10
CA ARG A 112 1.06 -1.11 -2.91
C ARG A 112 0.92 0.40 -3.15
N ARG A 113 1.31 0.88 -4.33
CA ARG A 113 1.16 2.30 -4.68
C ARG A 113 -0.28 2.72 -4.90
N VAL A 114 -1.15 1.84 -5.38
CA VAL A 114 -2.60 2.08 -5.45
C VAL A 114 -3.19 2.15 -4.05
N VAL A 115 -2.83 1.23 -3.15
CA VAL A 115 -3.25 1.29 -1.74
C VAL A 115 -2.87 2.63 -1.09
N ASP A 116 -1.60 3.04 -1.23
CA ASP A 116 -1.16 4.34 -0.72
C ASP A 116 -1.85 5.52 -1.45
N LEU A 117 -2.24 5.39 -2.72
CA LEU A 117 -3.01 6.43 -3.43
C LEU A 117 -4.39 6.66 -2.79
N TYR A 118 -5.08 5.60 -2.37
CA TYR A 118 -6.37 5.72 -1.67
C TYR A 118 -6.23 6.42 -0.32
N ILE A 119 -5.10 6.21 0.36
CA ILE A 119 -4.77 6.89 1.62
C ILE A 119 -4.43 8.36 1.33
N ALA A 120 -3.55 8.63 0.37
CA ALA A 120 -3.11 10.00 0.03
C ALA A 120 -4.26 10.93 -0.36
N ARG A 121 -5.29 10.39 -1.03
CA ARG A 121 -6.51 11.13 -1.39
C ARG A 121 -7.35 11.56 -0.17
N ARG A 122 -7.18 10.91 0.98
CA ARG A 122 -7.92 11.18 2.21
C ARG A 122 -7.07 11.95 3.22
N ASP A 123 -5.86 11.47 3.48
CA ASP A 123 -4.91 12.06 4.42
C ASP A 123 -3.48 11.84 3.91
N VAL A 124 -2.99 12.82 3.15
CA VAL A 124 -1.62 12.81 2.63
C VAL A 124 -0.57 12.91 3.73
N GLN A 125 -0.90 13.53 4.88
CA GLN A 125 0.04 13.73 5.98
C GLN A 125 0.34 12.41 6.70
N LEU A 126 -0.63 11.50 6.77
CA LEU A 126 -0.43 10.15 7.32
C LEU A 126 0.69 9.39 6.55
N LEU A 127 0.69 9.45 5.22
CA LEU A 127 1.75 8.84 4.41
C LEU A 127 3.06 9.61 4.50
N ALA A 128 3.00 10.94 4.37
CA ALA A 128 4.19 11.79 4.43
C ALA A 128 4.96 11.62 5.75
N GLY A 129 4.24 11.50 6.88
CA GLY A 129 4.83 11.28 8.20
C GLY A 129 5.44 9.89 8.39
N SER A 130 5.02 8.90 7.60
CA SER A 130 5.55 7.53 7.64
C SER A 130 6.68 7.26 6.63
N PHE A 131 6.89 8.18 5.69
CA PHE A 131 7.90 8.00 4.64
C PHE A 131 9.31 8.09 5.24
N ASN A 132 10.08 7.01 5.11
CA ASN A 132 11.48 6.97 5.52
C ASN A 132 12.39 7.04 4.29
N PRO A 133 13.14 8.14 4.10
CA PRO A 133 14.06 8.29 2.98
C PRO A 133 15.21 7.26 2.95
N GLN A 134 15.49 6.57 4.06
CA GLN A 134 16.55 5.56 4.13
C GLN A 134 16.13 4.20 3.56
N ASP A 135 14.83 3.96 3.38
CA ASP A 135 14.31 2.70 2.85
C ASP A 135 14.45 2.62 1.32
N ILE A 136 14.77 3.74 0.67
CA ILE A 136 15.03 3.82 -0.76
C ILE A 136 16.41 4.46 -1.02
N PRO A 137 17.14 4.02 -2.04
CA PRO A 137 16.78 3.04 -3.04
C PRO A 137 17.06 1.61 -2.57
N VAL A 138 16.37 0.63 -3.16
CA VAL A 138 16.66 -0.79 -2.94
C VAL A 138 17.56 -1.27 -4.07
N GLU A 139 18.76 -1.73 -3.72
CA GLU A 139 19.69 -2.35 -4.67
C GLU A 139 19.45 -3.87 -4.75
N ALA A 140 19.40 -4.39 -5.96
CA ALA A 140 19.23 -5.80 -6.27
C ALA A 140 20.27 -6.27 -7.30
N ASP A 141 20.26 -7.56 -7.60
CA ASP A 141 21.12 -8.20 -8.60
C ASP A 141 20.86 -7.71 -10.03
N ASP A 142 19.66 -7.18 -10.28
CA ASP A 142 19.25 -6.61 -11.56
C ASP A 142 18.74 -5.17 -11.41
N VAL A 143 19.02 -4.33 -12.42
CA VAL A 143 18.63 -2.92 -12.43
C VAL A 143 17.11 -2.77 -12.44
N LYS A 144 16.37 -3.58 -13.22
CA LYS A 144 14.91 -3.49 -13.30
C LYS A 144 14.28 -3.90 -11.97
N ARG A 145 14.80 -4.96 -11.34
CA ARG A 145 14.39 -5.35 -9.98
C ARG A 145 14.64 -4.23 -8.97
N SER A 146 15.80 -3.58 -9.03
CA SER A 146 16.12 -2.43 -8.15
C SER A 146 15.10 -1.29 -8.31
N LEU A 147 14.74 -0.95 -9.56
CA LEU A 147 13.72 0.06 -9.85
C LEU A 147 12.34 -0.32 -9.30
N VAL A 148 11.92 -1.58 -9.48
CA VAL A 148 10.62 -2.07 -9.04
C VAL A 148 10.54 -2.18 -7.51
N TYR A 149 11.57 -2.68 -6.84
CA TYR A 149 11.63 -2.73 -5.38
C TYR A 149 11.64 -1.33 -4.76
N THR A 150 12.38 -0.41 -5.36
CA THR A 150 12.36 0.99 -4.94
C THR A 150 10.96 1.60 -5.12
N LEU A 151 10.31 1.36 -6.27
CA LEU A 151 8.93 1.77 -6.50
C LEU A 151 7.94 1.18 -5.48
N ALA A 152 8.17 -0.04 -5.00
CA ALA A 152 7.33 -0.69 -3.99
C ALA A 152 7.43 -0.04 -2.60
N LEU A 153 8.47 0.77 -2.33
CA LEU A 153 8.67 1.49 -1.06
C LEU A 153 8.49 3.02 -1.18
N ASP A 154 8.65 3.59 -2.37
CA ASP A 154 8.46 5.01 -2.64
C ASP A 154 6.99 5.49 -2.64
N ALA A 155 6.46 5.79 -1.44
CA ALA A 155 5.12 6.37 -1.28
C ALA A 155 4.97 7.76 -1.93
N THR A 156 6.07 8.44 -2.30
CA THR A 156 5.99 9.76 -2.94
C THR A 156 5.37 9.69 -4.33
N VAL A 157 5.43 8.54 -5.01
CA VAL A 157 4.71 8.29 -6.26
C VAL A 157 3.21 8.42 -6.05
N SER A 158 2.66 7.74 -5.03
CA SER A 158 1.23 7.79 -4.71
C SER A 158 0.79 9.19 -4.30
N ILE A 159 1.61 9.91 -3.53
CA ILE A 159 1.37 11.31 -3.13
C ILE A 159 1.32 12.22 -4.37
N ALA A 160 2.25 12.06 -5.32
CA ALA A 160 2.28 12.86 -6.54
C ALA A 160 1.07 12.57 -7.45
N VAL A 161 0.71 11.29 -7.61
CA VAL A 161 -0.46 10.84 -8.39
C VAL A 161 -1.77 11.32 -7.75
N ALA A 162 -1.82 11.45 -6.43
CA ALA A 162 -2.94 12.05 -5.71
C ALA A 162 -3.07 13.57 -5.91
N GLY A 163 -2.11 14.22 -6.58
CA GLY A 163 -2.12 15.66 -6.88
C GLY A 163 -1.17 16.50 -6.01
N PHE A 164 -0.53 15.92 -4.99
CA PHE A 164 0.36 16.63 -4.07
C PHE A 164 1.82 16.64 -4.55
N ARG A 165 2.04 17.08 -5.80
CA ARG A 165 3.35 17.01 -6.47
C ARG A 165 4.48 17.71 -5.70
N SER A 166 4.23 18.90 -5.15
CA SER A 166 5.25 19.67 -4.42
C SER A 166 5.72 18.94 -3.15
N LEU A 167 4.77 18.37 -2.38
CA LEU A 167 5.08 17.59 -1.18
C LEU A 167 5.84 16.30 -1.53
N ALA A 168 5.39 15.60 -2.58
CA ALA A 168 6.07 14.39 -3.05
C ALA A 168 7.53 14.67 -3.44
N GLU A 169 7.79 15.79 -4.12
CA GLU A 169 9.14 16.17 -4.51
C GLU A 169 10.00 16.56 -3.30
N GLU A 170 9.44 17.32 -2.36
CA GLU A 170 10.14 17.67 -1.12
C GLU A 170 10.58 16.41 -0.35
N LEU A 171 9.69 15.44 -0.19
CA LEU A 171 10.00 14.16 0.47
C LEU A 171 11.04 13.36 -0.31
N TYR A 172 10.89 13.27 -1.63
CA TYR A 172 11.80 12.52 -2.49
C TYR A 172 13.23 13.10 -2.47
N LEU A 173 13.37 14.42 -2.47
CA LEU A 173 14.68 15.09 -2.39
C LEU A 173 15.43 14.78 -1.09
N ARG A 174 14.72 14.46 0.00
CA ARG A 174 15.37 14.01 1.26
C ARG A 174 16.06 12.65 1.11
N ALA A 175 15.65 11.85 0.13
CA ALA A 175 16.16 10.51 -0.13
C ALA A 175 17.39 10.53 -1.07
N LYS A 176 17.49 11.53 -1.95
CA LYS A 176 18.51 11.64 -3.01
C LYS A 176 19.95 11.79 -2.47
N ARG A 177 20.65 10.67 -2.23
CA ARG A 177 22.07 10.66 -1.76
C ARG A 177 23.00 9.68 -2.49
N VAL A 178 22.52 8.91 -3.48
CA VAL A 178 23.25 7.78 -4.09
C VAL A 178 23.11 7.79 -5.63
N PRO A 179 24.07 7.29 -6.45
CA PRO A 179 24.03 7.36 -7.92
C PRO A 179 22.80 6.74 -8.60
N ILE A 180 22.22 5.68 -8.04
CA ILE A 180 21.01 5.02 -8.58
C ILE A 180 19.79 5.96 -8.63
N TYR A 181 19.82 7.08 -7.89
CA TYR A 181 18.76 8.08 -7.91
C TYR A 181 18.55 8.76 -9.26
N ASP A 182 19.57 8.90 -10.11
CA ASP A 182 19.35 9.57 -11.40
C ASP A 182 18.57 8.68 -12.37
N LEU A 183 18.82 7.36 -12.35
CA LEU A 183 18.03 6.39 -13.11
C LEU A 183 16.63 6.26 -12.50
N TYR A 184 16.54 6.07 -11.18
CA TYR A 184 15.27 5.96 -10.49
C TYR A 184 14.43 7.25 -10.61
N SER A 185 15.03 8.44 -10.61
CA SER A 185 14.31 9.71 -10.84
C SER A 185 13.58 9.71 -12.17
N ARG A 186 14.24 9.25 -13.25
CA ARG A 186 13.61 9.17 -14.58
C ARG A 186 12.47 8.16 -14.57
N PHE A 187 12.71 6.98 -14.01
CA PHE A 187 11.70 5.93 -13.87
C PHE A 187 10.50 6.40 -13.03
N ARG A 188 10.74 6.96 -11.85
CA ARG A 188 9.72 7.55 -10.96
C ARG A 188 8.87 8.58 -11.69
N ASN A 189 9.50 9.52 -12.40
CA ASN A 189 8.78 10.55 -13.16
C ASN A 189 7.95 9.94 -14.30
N PHE A 190 8.46 8.90 -14.96
CA PHE A 190 7.69 8.14 -15.95
C PHE A 190 6.46 7.48 -15.30
N VAL A 191 6.64 6.79 -14.17
CA VAL A 191 5.58 6.12 -13.41
C VAL A 191 4.50 7.10 -12.96
N ILE A 192 4.88 8.26 -12.41
CA ILE A 192 3.92 9.29 -11.95
C ILE A 192 3.02 9.77 -13.10
N ASN A 193 3.57 9.89 -14.31
CA ASN A 193 2.81 10.36 -15.47
C ASN A 193 2.07 9.22 -16.22
N ASN A 194 2.49 7.97 -16.02
CA ASN A 194 1.96 6.79 -16.72
C ASN A 194 1.62 5.68 -15.71
N PHE A 195 0.85 6.03 -14.68
CA PHE A 195 0.59 5.16 -13.52
C PHE A 195 -0.35 3.99 -13.87
N LYS A 196 0.14 3.06 -14.69
CA LYS A 196 -0.51 1.82 -15.13
C LYS A 196 0.54 0.75 -15.46
N PHE A 197 0.23 -0.50 -15.15
CA PHE A 197 1.11 -1.66 -15.31
C PHE A 197 1.73 -1.73 -16.69
N GLU A 198 0.92 -1.69 -17.75
CA GLU A 198 1.36 -1.94 -19.12
C GLU A 198 2.41 -0.94 -19.59
N TYR A 199 2.21 0.36 -19.31
CA TYR A 199 3.18 1.39 -19.68
C TYR A 199 4.50 1.24 -18.95
N ILE A 200 4.44 0.92 -17.66
CA ILE A 200 5.63 0.79 -16.81
C ILE A 200 6.40 -0.48 -17.16
N TYR A 201 5.71 -1.59 -17.43
CA TYR A 201 6.32 -2.83 -17.86
C TYR A 201 7.01 -2.69 -19.23
N ASN A 202 6.37 -2.00 -20.17
CA ASN A 202 6.97 -1.69 -21.47
C ASN A 202 8.22 -0.81 -21.32
N TYR A 203 8.18 0.20 -20.45
CA TYR A 203 9.36 1.02 -20.14
C TYR A 203 10.51 0.17 -19.59
N LEU A 204 10.24 -0.73 -18.63
CA LEU A 204 11.26 -1.61 -18.07
C LEU A 204 11.82 -2.60 -19.09
N SER A 205 11.03 -3.00 -20.10
CA SER A 205 11.47 -3.91 -21.16
C SER A 205 12.45 -3.27 -22.15
N LEU A 206 12.50 -1.93 -22.22
CA LEU A 206 13.36 -1.16 -23.12
C LEU A 206 14.71 -0.75 -22.51
N ILE A 207 14.88 -0.94 -21.19
CA ILE A 207 16.14 -0.71 -20.46
C ILE A 207 16.93 -2.00 -20.41
#